data_AF-A0A820SUI9-F1
#
_entry.id   AF-A0A820SUI9-F1
#
_cell.length_a   1.000
_cell.length_b   1.000
_cell.length_c   1.000
_cell.angle_alpha   90.00
_cell.angle_beta   90.00
_cell.angle_gamma   90.00
#
_symmetry.space_group_name_H-M   'P 1'
#
loop_
_entity.id
_entity.type
_entity.pdbx_description
1 polymer ?
#
loop_
_entity_poly.entity_id
_entity_poly.type
_entity_poly.pdbx_seq_one_letter_code
_entity_poly.pdbx_strand_id
1 'polypeptide(L)'
;KDELNKYLEQRIDIESIDDNPLAFWYEHRFIYPILSRLARSIYSIPGSTANVERQFSATGMMITSRRTKLNPEQINNAMFLRSVNKNK
;
A
#
# COMPACT_ATOMS: atom_id res chain seq x y z
N LYS A 1 21.04 -17.84 -14.37
CA LYS A 1 19.94 -18.54 -13.65
C LYS A 1 18.79 -17.55 -13.54
N ASP A 2 17.58 -17.99 -13.87
CA ASP A 2 16.37 -17.21 -13.69
C ASP A 2 16.25 -16.76 -12.23
N GLU A 3 15.86 -15.50 -12.02
CA GLU A 3 15.81 -14.85 -10.71
C GLU A 3 14.88 -15.61 -9.76
N LEU A 4 13.77 -16.10 -10.31
CA LEU A 4 12.79 -16.94 -9.64
C LEU A 4 13.39 -18.25 -9.14
N ASN A 5 14.11 -18.99 -9.99
CA ASN A 5 14.74 -20.25 -9.58
C ASN A 5 15.75 -20.03 -8.45
N LYS A 6 16.51 -18.93 -8.50
CA LYS A 6 17.46 -18.59 -7.44
C LYS A 6 16.75 -18.25 -6.11
N TYR A 7 15.58 -17.61 -6.16
CA TYR A 7 14.77 -17.34 -4.99
C TYR A 7 14.14 -18.63 -4.42
N LEU A 8 13.60 -19.51 -5.28
CA LEU A 8 13.00 -20.77 -4.86
C LEU A 8 14.01 -21.78 -4.31
N GLU A 9 15.24 -21.77 -4.82
CA GLU A 9 16.35 -22.59 -4.30
C GLU A 9 16.94 -22.02 -3.00
N GLN A 10 16.67 -20.76 -2.67
CA GLN A 10 17.21 -20.12 -1.47
C GLN A 10 16.57 -20.78 -0.24
N ARG A 11 17.41 -21.40 0.60
CA ARG A 11 16.99 -21.80 1.94
C ARG A 11 16.94 -20.56 2.80
N ILE A 12 15.72 -20.16 3.18
CA ILE A 12 15.49 -19.09 4.14
C ILE A 12 15.19 -19.76 5.47
N ASP A 13 15.95 -19.40 6.50
CA ASP A 13 15.64 -19.81 7.85
C ASP A 13 14.44 -19.01 8.34
N ILE A 14 13.33 -19.70 8.61
CA ILE A 14 12.04 -19.08 8.95
C ILE A 14 12.16 -18.29 10.26
N GLU A 15 13.05 -18.70 11.16
CA GLU A 15 13.31 -18.01 12.43
C GLU A 15 14.05 -16.66 12.23
N SER A 16 14.68 -16.46 11.07
CA SER A 16 15.42 -15.24 10.72
C SER A 16 14.61 -14.23 9.89
N ILE A 17 13.38 -14.58 9.50
CA ILE A 17 12.54 -13.72 8.66
C ILE A 17 11.93 -12.61 9.54
N ASP A 18 12.24 -11.36 9.18
CA ASP A 18 11.57 -10.19 9.73
C ASP A 18 10.07 -10.25 9.40
N ASP A 19 9.21 -9.88 10.36
CA ASP A 19 7.75 -9.74 10.17
C ASP A 19 7.40 -8.75 9.05
N ASN A 20 8.35 -7.92 8.63
CA ASN A 20 8.21 -7.01 7.49
C ASN A 20 8.73 -7.60 6.17
N PRO A 21 7.86 -8.17 5.30
CA PRO A 21 8.28 -8.70 4.01
C PRO A 21 8.86 -7.64 3.06
N LEU A 22 8.48 -6.36 3.20
CA LEU A 22 9.05 -5.29 2.39
C LEU A 22 10.51 -5.00 2.75
N ALA A 23 10.90 -5.19 4.02
CA ALA A 23 12.30 -5.06 4.45
C ALA A 23 13.17 -6.13 3.79
N PHE A 24 12.71 -7.39 3.78
CA PHE A 24 13.39 -8.47 3.08
C PHE A 24 13.65 -8.15 1.60
N TRP A 25 12.62 -7.72 0.87
CA TRP A 25 12.74 -7.37 -0.55
C TRP A 25 13.60 -6.13 -0.79
N TYR A 26 13.65 -5.20 0.16
CA TYR A 26 14.54 -4.04 0.10
C TYR A 26 16.00 -4.48 0.24
N GLU A 27 16.34 -5.29 1.23
CA GLU A 27 17.71 -5.77 1.45
C GLU A 27 18.21 -6.61 0.26
N HIS A 28 17.32 -7.43 -0.31
CA HIS A 28 17.69 -8.32 -1.42
C HIS A 28 17.51 -7.70 -2.82
N ARG A 29 17.20 -6.39 -2.93
CA ARG A 29 16.88 -5.73 -4.21
C ARG A 29 17.98 -5.84 -5.29
N PHE A 30 19.24 -5.92 -4.89
CA PHE A 30 20.36 -6.07 -5.83
C PHE A 30 20.56 -7.53 -6.28
N ILE A 31 20.10 -8.49 -5.47
CA ILE A 31 20.14 -9.92 -5.76
C ILE A 31 18.94 -10.32 -6.62
N TYR A 32 17.79 -9.69 -6.35
CA TYR A 32 16.50 -9.95 -6.97
C TYR A 32 15.85 -8.63 -7.49
N PRO A 33 16.39 -8.00 -8.56
CA PRO A 33 15.91 -6.72 -9.04
C PRO A 33 14.50 -6.75 -9.65
N ILE A 34 14.08 -7.85 -10.29
CA ILE A 34 12.76 -7.97 -10.92
C ILE A 34 11.72 -8.35 -9.87
N LEU A 35 12.01 -9.35 -9.04
CA LEU A 35 11.13 -9.85 -7.99
C LEU A 35 10.94 -8.83 -6.88
N SER A 36 11.99 -8.10 -6.46
CA SER A 36 11.82 -7.04 -5.44
C SER A 36 10.88 -5.94 -5.92
N ARG A 37 10.96 -5.56 -7.20
CA ARG A 37 10.03 -4.59 -7.81
C ARG A 37 8.60 -5.15 -7.89
N LEU A 38 8.44 -6.40 -8.28
CA LEU A 38 7.14 -7.06 -8.33
C LEU A 38 6.51 -7.20 -6.94
N ALA A 39 7.29 -7.65 -5.96
CA ALA A 39 6.86 -7.81 -4.58
C ALA A 39 6.38 -6.49 -3.99
N ARG A 40 7.13 -5.39 -4.20
CA ARG A 40 6.69 -4.05 -3.79
C ARG A 40 5.32 -3.69 -4.38
N SER A 41 5.08 -3.97 -5.65
CA SER A 41 3.77 -3.72 -6.27
C SER A 41 2.66 -4.56 -5.65
N ILE A 42 2.92 -5.84 -5.37
CA ILE A 42 1.95 -6.76 -4.75
C ILE A 42 1.62 -6.32 -3.32
N TYR A 43 2.64 -6.05 -2.49
CA TYR A 43 2.44 -5.64 -1.10
C TYR A 43 1.89 -4.22 -0.95
N SER A 44 1.92 -3.41 -2.00
CA SER A 44 1.24 -2.10 -2.02
C SER A 44 -0.27 -2.22 -2.18
N ILE A 45 -0.78 -3.40 -2.55
CA ILE A 45 -2.21 -3.66 -2.68
C ILE A 45 -2.77 -3.88 -1.28
N PRO A 46 -3.72 -3.05 -0.80
CA PRO A 46 -4.34 -3.28 0.49
C PRO A 46 -5.11 -4.60 0.47
N GLY A 47 -4.89 -5.46 1.46
CA GLY A 47 -5.54 -6.77 1.56
C GLY A 47 -7.06 -6.72 1.84
N SER A 48 -7.66 -5.53 1.92
CA SER A 48 -9.09 -5.34 2.15
C SER A 48 -9.60 -4.05 1.51
N THR A 49 -10.84 -4.08 1.01
CA THR A 49 -11.60 -2.90 0.57
C THR A 49 -12.01 -2.00 1.72
N ALA A 50 -11.91 -2.45 2.98
CA ALA A 50 -12.30 -1.69 4.16
C ALA A 50 -11.61 -0.32 4.26
N ASN A 51 -10.37 -0.19 3.78
CA ASN A 51 -9.68 1.10 3.71
C ASN A 51 -10.35 2.07 2.74
N VAL A 52 -10.78 1.57 1.58
CA VAL A 52 -11.47 2.33 0.54
C VAL A 52 -12.88 2.67 1.00
N GLU A 53 -13.61 1.71 1.57
CA GLU A 53 -14.95 1.91 2.15
C GLU A 53 -14.94 2.93 3.30
N ARG A 54 -13.92 2.91 4.17
CA ARG A 54 -13.75 3.91 5.24
C ARG A 54 -13.53 5.31 4.68
N GLN A 55 -12.77 5.44 3.60
CA GLN A 55 -12.59 6.73 2.92
C GLN A 55 -13.90 7.20 2.29
N PHE A 56 -14.62 6.33 1.56
CA PHE A 56 -15.91 6.67 0.96
C PHE A 56 -17.00 6.99 1.98
N SER A 57 -17.11 6.23 3.07
CA SER A 57 -18.05 6.51 4.15
C SER A 57 -17.81 7.89 4.76
N ALA A 58 -16.55 8.22 5.02
CA ALA A 58 -16.22 9.50 5.61
C ALA A 58 -16.40 10.67 4.63
N THR A 59 -16.25 10.44 3.34
CA THR A 59 -16.64 11.38 2.29
C THR A 59 -18.15 11.52 2.17
N GLY A 60 -18.88 10.41 2.31
CA GLY A 60 -20.34 10.39 2.40
C GLY A 60 -20.84 11.27 3.54
N MET A 61 -20.20 11.22 4.72
CA MET A 61 -20.50 12.13 5.83
C MET A 61 -20.17 13.60 5.52
N MET A 62 -19.06 13.88 4.84
CA MET A 62 -18.72 15.25 4.40
C MET A 62 -19.75 15.83 3.41
N ILE A 63 -20.31 14.98 2.54
CA ILE A 63 -21.30 15.36 1.54
C ILE A 63 -22.70 15.49 2.15
N THR A 64 -23.10 14.56 3.02
CA THR A 64 -24.48 14.47 3.53
C THR A 64 -24.78 15.36 4.72
N SER A 65 -23.81 15.70 5.58
CA SER A 65 -24.15 16.16 6.93
C SER A 65 -24.08 17.68 7.20
N ARG A 66 -23.48 18.54 6.35
CA ARG A 66 -23.34 19.96 6.76
C ARG A 66 -23.16 21.07 5.72
N ARG A 67 -23.02 20.83 4.41
CA ARG A 67 -22.78 21.91 3.42
C ARG A 67 -23.34 21.60 2.04
N THR A 68 -24.49 22.20 1.71
CA THR A 68 -25.12 22.17 0.37
C THR A 68 -24.37 22.98 -0.70
N LYS A 69 -23.11 23.37 -0.48
CA LYS A 69 -22.30 24.22 -1.39
C LYS A 69 -20.82 23.80 -1.50
N LEU A 70 -20.49 22.53 -1.30
CA LEU A 70 -19.13 22.05 -1.57
C LEU A 70 -19.04 21.59 -3.02
N ASN A 71 -18.21 22.27 -3.80
CA ASN A 71 -17.95 21.89 -5.17
C ASN A 71 -17.16 20.56 -5.18
N PRO A 72 -17.31 19.70 -6.21
CA PRO A 72 -16.58 18.43 -6.32
C PRO A 72 -15.06 18.57 -6.15
N GLU A 73 -14.50 19.67 -6.64
CA GLU A 73 -13.07 20.01 -6.49
C GLU A 73 -12.67 20.23 -5.03
N GLN A 74 -13.51 20.90 -4.24
CA GLN A 74 -13.25 21.13 -2.82
C GLN A 74 -13.31 19.83 -2.02
N ILE A 75 -14.18 18.89 -2.42
CA ILE A 75 -14.27 17.55 -1.82
C ILE A 75 -13.00 16.75 -2.14
N ASN A 76 -12.54 16.79 -3.39
CA ASN A 76 -11.31 16.10 -3.79
C ASN A 76 -10.09 16.64 -3.04
N ASN A 77 -9.98 17.97 -2.92
CA ASN A 77 -8.88 18.60 -2.19
C ASN A 77 -8.92 18.24 -0.69
N ALA A 78 -10.10 18.24 -0.06
CA ALA A 78 -10.24 17.82 1.33
C ALA A 78 -9.90 16.33 1.54
N MET A 79 -10.32 15.45 0.61
CA MET A 79 -9.95 14.04 0.60
C MET A 79 -8.44 13.84 0.46
N PHE A 80 -7.81 14.54 -0.47
CA PHE A 80 -6.36 14.48 -0.69
C PHE A 80 -5.59 14.94 0.55
N LEU A 81 -5.92 16.11 1.11
CA LEU A 81 -5.29 16.62 2.33
C LEU A 81 -5.43 15.65 3.50
N ARG A 82 -6.59 15.00 3.64
CA ARG A 82 -6.81 14.00 4.68
C ARG A 82 -6.03 12.71 4.45
N SER A 83 -5.90 12.27 3.21
CA SER A 83 -5.09 11.11 2.84
C SER A 83 -3.60 11.36 3.15
N VAL A 84 -3.08 12.52 2.75
CA VAL A 84 -1.68 12.90 2.99
C VAL A 84 -1.37 13.03 4.49
N ASN A 85 -2.27 13.62 5.28
CA ASN A 85 -2.08 13.75 6.73
C ASN A 85 -2.15 12.41 7.49
N LYS A 86 -2.70 11.34 6.90
CA LYS A 86 -2.71 9.99 7.50
C LYS A 86 -1.44 9.18 7.20
N ASN A 87 -0.67 9.60 6.19
CA ASN A 87 0.55 8.90 5.75
C ASN A 87 1.84 9.54 6.32
N LYS A 88 1.70 10.56 7.20
CA LYS A 88 2.77 11.11 8.04
C LYS A 88 2.74 10.42 9.39
#